data_AF-A0A9W8TSC5-F1
#
_entry.id   AF-A0A9W8TSC5-F1
#
_cell.length_a   1.000
_cell.length_b   1.000
_cell.length_c   1.000
_cell.angle_alpha   90.00
_cell.angle_beta   90.00
_cell.angle_gamma   90.00
#
_symmetry.space_group_name_H-M   'P 1'
#
loop_
_entity.id
_entity.type
_entity.pdbx_description
1 polymer ?
#
loop_
_entity_poly.entity_id
_entity_poly.type
_entity_poly.pdbx_seq_one_letter_code
_entity_poly.pdbx_strand_id
1 'polypeptide(L)'
;MASRKAKDPKAADNDFQYTNATAMQVWRSDGTEMPSDYSQYEKVDEGAKPIIEWQNKLGQALAAELLPEATGLYFLQEFPSHYHLRLYQAKEDKKKHQAKHYYLFGYPEDGANKARKYYRSPNQFLPHLLWLVGESQDRGDCACEFCSGSKPITSKSAKAKAVVPAGQTAPPTTTSAPPSTLLQNPSTTVPAVPAVQAVSTAAAVPAVPAIQTVPTGPPQHHTSIPQQPTPIPQQPTPIPQQPTPIPQETQTVAPYQTPEATPGVAQRSYAIDHDRDALFRAGEVVWFKNNNSWRVGMVLTSSPVLSIIPFAHPLYQTQEVIKEEADIRPFLAFSIPQINNALQEFKGQALAQINWLALQERFGTHTDASRREGLAIEATKLAATRVDQCYSTFNLLPDSVLNYDVFGGIFLGAEKICVGEAVRIKLSREQQDQTIEKGMPVVMVVKRIFVSKEGGTLMFEGDLWTLQHIPLAQQPQTPSSAGLPASLRGEKEFRDNILQSRGWCVRWVSMNQNMTVNESAIRGRFYETRRLTPILNPAKFQEMLQQQHVSDIQTLLNNRGDSNGPRVGRVPNRAQAVAGAVPTGVSPQLGPDVIEAF
;
A
#
# COMPACT_ATOMS: atom_id res chain seq x y z
N MET A 1 56.15 24.26 20.01
CA MET A 1 56.44 23.30 18.94
C MET A 1 56.30 21.89 19.48
N ALA A 2 55.24 21.18 19.10
CA ALA A 2 55.17 19.71 19.17
C ALA A 2 54.03 19.27 18.24
N SER A 3 54.45 18.67 17.14
CA SER A 3 53.63 18.26 15.99
C SER A 3 52.65 17.14 16.39
N ARG A 4 51.34 17.38 16.25
CA ARG A 4 50.34 16.31 16.31
C ARG A 4 50.38 15.58 14.96
N LYS A 5 50.92 14.36 14.95
CA LYS A 5 50.84 13.44 13.82
C LYS A 5 49.38 13.28 13.40
N ALA A 6 49.11 13.57 12.12
CA ALA A 6 47.85 13.25 11.46
C ALA A 6 47.61 11.73 11.56
N LYS A 7 46.41 11.36 11.97
CA LYS A 7 45.92 10.00 11.94
C LYS A 7 45.25 9.85 10.58
N ASP A 8 45.86 9.07 9.69
CA ASP A 8 45.30 8.79 8.36
C ASP A 8 43.87 8.26 8.48
N PRO A 9 42.92 8.75 7.66
CA PRO A 9 41.58 8.19 7.64
C PRO A 9 41.67 6.78 7.07
N LYS A 10 41.32 5.82 7.93
CA LYS A 10 41.14 4.42 7.56
C LYS A 10 40.06 4.36 6.48
N ALA A 11 40.45 4.05 5.25
CA ALA A 11 39.52 3.78 4.15
C ALA A 11 38.48 2.76 4.64
N ALA A 12 37.20 3.10 4.49
CA ALA A 12 36.10 2.26 4.91
C ALA A 12 36.11 0.96 4.08
N ASP A 13 36.16 -0.18 4.77
CA ASP A 13 35.90 -1.53 4.25
C ASP A 13 34.47 -1.64 3.68
N ASN A 14 34.21 -1.02 2.53
CA ASN A 14 32.94 -1.13 1.79
C ASN A 14 33.14 -1.57 0.33
N ASP A 15 34.38 -1.86 -0.08
CA ASP A 15 34.74 -2.24 -1.45
C ASP A 15 34.18 -3.61 -1.90
N PHE A 16 33.55 -4.38 -1.00
CA PHE A 16 33.10 -5.73 -1.29
C PHE A 16 31.61 -5.90 -1.63
N GLN A 17 30.79 -4.84 -1.64
CA GLN A 17 29.33 -5.00 -1.79
C GLN A 17 28.77 -4.74 -3.20
N TYR A 18 29.57 -4.29 -4.19
CA TYR A 18 29.04 -3.87 -5.50
C TYR A 18 29.94 -4.12 -6.71
N THR A 19 30.73 -5.21 -6.73
CA THR A 19 31.58 -5.53 -7.89
C THR A 19 30.81 -5.75 -9.22
N ASN A 20 29.48 -5.85 -9.16
CA ASN A 20 28.58 -6.01 -10.32
C ASN A 20 27.56 -4.87 -10.51
N ALA A 21 27.71 -3.72 -9.83
CA ALA A 21 26.79 -2.59 -10.01
C ALA A 21 27.24 -1.69 -11.17
N THR A 22 26.30 -1.30 -12.03
CA THR A 22 26.55 -0.42 -13.17
C THR A 22 26.35 1.04 -12.75
N ALA A 23 27.38 1.86 -12.94
CA ALA A 23 27.33 3.29 -12.68
C ALA A 23 26.54 4.02 -13.78
N MET A 24 25.59 4.87 -13.39
CA MET A 24 24.90 5.80 -14.28
C MET A 24 25.44 7.21 -14.06
N GLN A 25 25.83 7.87 -15.14
CA GLN A 25 26.36 9.23 -15.10
C GLN A 25 25.42 10.19 -15.82
N VAL A 26 25.17 11.35 -15.21
CA VAL A 26 24.34 12.42 -15.77
C VAL A 26 25.20 13.67 -15.92
N TRP A 27 25.53 14.00 -17.17
CA TRP A 27 26.47 15.08 -17.51
C TRP A 27 25.85 16.48 -17.43
N ARG A 28 24.54 16.58 -17.65
CA ARG A 28 23.83 17.86 -17.63
C ARG A 28 23.44 18.20 -16.20
N SER A 29 23.69 19.44 -15.82
CA SER A 29 23.19 20.01 -14.58
C SER A 29 22.70 21.43 -14.82
N ASP A 30 21.60 21.79 -14.19
CA ASP A 30 21.21 23.19 -14.01
C ASP A 30 21.59 23.73 -12.64
N GLY A 31 22.23 22.91 -11.79
CA GLY A 31 22.43 23.21 -10.38
C GLY A 31 23.20 24.51 -10.11
N THR A 32 22.79 25.23 -9.06
CA THR A 32 23.48 26.42 -8.55
C THR A 32 24.15 26.13 -7.21
N GLU A 33 25.40 26.58 -7.06
CA GLU A 33 26.16 26.40 -5.83
C GLU A 33 25.52 27.16 -4.66
N MET A 34 25.50 26.51 -3.49
CA MET A 34 24.99 27.11 -2.26
C MET A 34 26.12 27.76 -1.47
N PRO A 35 25.97 29.03 -1.02
CA PRO A 35 26.89 29.65 -0.08
C PRO A 35 26.98 28.86 1.23
N SER A 36 28.17 28.83 1.84
CA SER A 36 28.46 28.04 3.05
C SER A 36 27.68 28.46 4.30
N ASP A 37 27.03 29.64 4.28
CA ASP A 37 26.57 30.34 5.49
C ASP A 37 25.15 29.97 5.95
N TYR A 38 24.55 28.90 5.40
CA TYR A 38 23.22 28.42 5.83
C TYR A 38 23.32 27.57 7.10
N SER A 39 23.35 28.24 8.26
CA SER A 39 23.69 27.69 9.59
C SER A 39 22.86 26.50 10.12
N GLN A 40 21.75 26.12 9.45
CA GLN A 40 20.88 25.02 9.87
C GLN A 40 21.03 23.74 9.02
N TYR A 41 21.87 23.75 7.97
CA TYR A 41 22.08 22.61 7.07
C TYR A 41 23.56 22.34 6.81
N GLU A 42 24.06 21.22 7.31
CA GLU A 42 25.45 20.80 7.14
C GLU A 42 25.61 19.97 5.85
N LYS A 43 26.62 20.27 5.04
CA LYS A 43 26.92 19.48 3.83
C LYS A 43 27.35 18.08 4.25
N VAL A 44 26.77 17.06 3.63
CA VAL A 44 27.15 15.66 3.86
C VAL A 44 28.39 15.36 3.02
N ASP A 45 29.39 14.72 3.64
CA ASP A 45 30.62 14.32 2.96
C ASP A 45 30.36 13.26 1.87
N GLU A 46 31.10 13.37 0.77
CA GLU A 46 31.08 12.40 -0.33
C GLU A 46 31.40 10.98 0.18
N GLY A 47 30.70 9.98 -0.34
CA GLY A 47 30.83 8.59 0.11
C GLY A 47 30.18 8.28 1.47
N ALA A 48 29.58 9.27 2.16
CA ALA A 48 28.81 8.98 3.37
C ALA A 48 27.57 8.11 3.05
N LYS A 49 27.18 7.27 4.01
CA LYS A 49 26.02 6.36 3.89
C LYS A 49 24.75 7.02 3.30
N PRO A 50 24.32 8.24 3.70
CA PRO A 50 23.15 8.89 3.12
C PRO A 50 23.31 9.25 1.64
N ILE A 51 24.52 9.59 1.19
CA ILE A 51 24.81 9.86 -0.23
C ILE A 51 24.71 8.56 -1.02
N ILE A 52 25.34 7.48 -0.53
CA ILE A 52 25.27 6.16 -1.16
C ILE A 52 23.80 5.69 -1.27
N GLU A 53 23.00 5.85 -0.22
CA GLU A 53 21.58 5.49 -0.23
C GLU A 53 20.78 6.30 -1.26
N TRP A 54 21.08 7.59 -1.42
CA TRP A 54 20.45 8.43 -2.45
C TRP A 54 20.89 8.03 -3.85
N GLN A 55 22.19 7.81 -4.06
CA GLN A 55 22.77 7.41 -5.34
C GLN A 55 22.21 6.06 -5.83
N ASN A 56 22.10 5.07 -4.94
CA ASN A 56 21.52 3.77 -5.26
C ASN A 56 20.04 3.90 -5.64
N LYS A 57 19.26 4.67 -4.88
CA LYS A 57 17.84 4.89 -5.18
C LYS A 57 17.63 5.61 -6.50
N LEU A 58 18.42 6.65 -6.77
CA LEU A 58 18.33 7.42 -8.01
C LEU A 58 18.80 6.60 -9.21
N GLY A 59 19.92 5.89 -9.11
CA GLY A 59 20.41 5.05 -10.20
C GLY A 59 19.46 3.92 -10.54
N GLN A 60 18.93 3.23 -9.54
CA GLN A 60 17.96 2.16 -9.77
C GLN A 60 16.67 2.68 -10.41
N ALA A 61 16.16 3.82 -9.95
CA ALA A 61 14.96 4.43 -10.51
C ALA A 61 15.19 4.98 -11.92
N LEU A 62 16.37 5.57 -12.18
CA LEU A 62 16.75 6.07 -13.49
C LEU A 62 16.91 4.91 -14.50
N ALA A 63 17.52 3.80 -14.10
CA ALA A 63 17.62 2.60 -14.93
C ALA A 63 16.25 2.02 -15.26
N ALA A 64 15.31 1.99 -14.30
CA ALA A 64 13.96 1.49 -14.55
C ALA A 64 13.20 2.29 -15.62
N GLU A 65 13.48 3.59 -15.72
CA GLU A 65 12.85 4.49 -16.70
C GLU A 65 13.54 4.46 -18.07
N LEU A 66 14.89 4.41 -18.09
CA LEU A 66 15.67 4.51 -19.33
C LEU A 66 16.00 3.15 -19.97
N LEU A 67 16.08 2.10 -19.16
CA LEU A 67 16.51 0.76 -19.56
C LEU A 67 15.52 -0.30 -19.01
N PRO A 68 14.29 -0.38 -19.52
CA PRO A 68 13.25 -1.26 -18.96
C PRO A 68 13.61 -2.74 -18.94
N GLU A 69 14.48 -3.17 -19.86
CA GLU A 69 14.96 -4.55 -20.00
C GLU A 69 16.22 -4.86 -19.16
N ALA A 70 16.74 -3.89 -18.42
CA ALA A 70 17.94 -4.07 -17.63
C ALA A 70 17.67 -4.79 -16.30
N THR A 71 18.36 -5.90 -16.07
CA THR A 71 18.25 -6.71 -14.83
C THR A 71 19.41 -6.49 -13.84
N GLY A 72 20.30 -5.53 -14.12
CA GLY A 72 21.46 -5.20 -13.29
C GLY A 72 21.14 -4.30 -12.09
N LEU A 73 22.08 -4.19 -11.16
CA LEU A 73 22.04 -3.17 -10.12
C LEU A 73 22.62 -1.88 -10.67
N TYR A 74 21.90 -0.77 -10.48
CA TYR A 74 22.33 0.54 -10.96
C TYR A 74 22.44 1.54 -9.81
N PHE A 75 23.45 2.39 -9.88
CA PHE A 75 23.61 3.51 -8.95
C PHE A 75 24.02 4.77 -9.72
N LEU A 76 23.62 5.93 -9.21
CA LEU A 76 24.05 7.20 -9.75
C LEU A 76 25.49 7.48 -9.29
N GLN A 77 26.44 7.59 -10.22
CA GLN A 77 27.87 7.73 -9.92
C GLN A 77 28.15 8.95 -9.03
N GLU A 78 27.51 10.07 -9.35
CA GLU A 78 27.60 11.35 -8.65
C GLU A 78 26.32 12.16 -8.87
N PHE A 79 25.98 13.07 -7.95
CA PHE A 79 24.90 14.01 -8.22
C PHE A 79 25.29 14.94 -9.38
N PRO A 80 24.33 15.42 -10.20
CA PRO A 80 24.61 16.46 -11.19
C PRO A 80 25.33 17.65 -10.55
N SER A 81 26.23 18.30 -11.30
CA SER A 81 27.11 19.36 -10.78
C SER A 81 26.34 20.40 -9.94
N HIS A 82 26.91 20.80 -8.81
CA HIS A 82 26.33 21.73 -7.82
C HIS A 82 25.13 21.22 -7.01
N TYR A 83 24.60 20.03 -7.31
CA TYR A 83 23.67 19.35 -6.39
C TYR A 83 24.42 18.67 -5.25
N HIS A 84 23.96 18.87 -4.02
CA HIS A 84 24.61 18.30 -2.84
C HIS A 84 23.62 18.03 -1.71
N LEU A 85 23.84 16.90 -1.03
CA LEU A 85 23.02 16.48 0.10
C LEU A 85 23.44 17.22 1.36
N ARG A 86 22.46 17.69 2.15
CA ARG A 86 22.68 18.33 3.45
C ARG A 86 21.84 17.72 4.55
N LEU A 87 22.39 17.67 5.76
CA LEU A 87 21.71 17.23 6.98
C LEU A 87 21.09 18.44 7.69
N TYR A 88 19.80 18.35 8.02
CA TYR A 88 19.15 19.35 8.85
C TYR A 88 19.52 19.19 10.33
N GLN A 89 20.07 20.26 10.91
CA GLN A 89 20.37 20.33 12.34
C GLN A 89 19.23 21.07 13.05
N ALA A 90 18.39 20.33 13.79
CA ALA A 90 17.37 20.94 14.64
C ALA A 90 18.04 21.67 15.82
N LYS A 91 17.57 22.90 16.13
CA LYS A 91 18.03 23.64 17.32
C LYS A 91 17.77 22.82 18.59
N GLU A 92 18.76 22.81 19.47
CA GLU A 92 19.01 21.79 20.50
C GLU A 92 17.96 21.67 21.64
N ASP A 93 16.85 22.41 21.59
CA ASP A 93 15.97 22.58 22.75
C ASP A 93 14.98 21.42 23.01
N LYS A 94 14.94 20.36 22.19
CA LYS A 94 14.06 19.18 22.45
C LYS A 94 14.69 17.84 22.05
N LYS A 95 15.48 17.23 22.94
CA LYS A 95 15.79 15.78 22.97
C LYS A 95 14.49 15.01 23.32
N LYS A 96 14.09 13.87 22.73
CA LYS A 96 14.80 12.70 22.18
C LYS A 96 14.00 12.14 20.97
N HIS A 97 14.71 11.60 19.98
CA HIS A 97 14.21 10.91 18.76
C HIS A 97 13.64 11.76 17.61
N GLN A 98 14.30 12.84 17.20
CA GLN A 98 14.08 13.34 15.84
C GLN A 98 14.89 12.53 14.82
N ALA A 99 14.22 12.08 13.77
CA ALA A 99 14.87 11.44 12.63
C ALA A 99 15.84 12.44 11.97
N LYS A 100 17.01 11.93 11.54
CA LYS A 100 17.93 12.73 10.72
C LYS A 100 17.27 12.97 9.36
N HIS A 101 17.04 14.24 9.01
CA HIS A 101 16.44 14.61 7.74
C HIS A 101 17.53 15.10 6.77
N TYR A 102 17.62 14.44 5.61
CA TYR A 102 18.55 14.79 4.54
C TYR A 102 17.79 15.42 3.38
N TYR A 103 18.33 16.51 2.84
CA TYR A 103 17.73 17.28 1.77
C TYR A 103 18.76 17.53 0.66
N LEU A 104 18.35 17.38 -0.60
CA LEU A 104 19.19 17.64 -1.75
C LEU A 104 18.98 19.10 -2.21
N PHE A 105 20.05 19.88 -2.11
CA PHE A 105 20.11 21.28 -2.57
C PHE A 105 20.76 21.37 -3.93
N GLY A 106 20.52 22.49 -4.63
CA GLY A 106 21.10 22.78 -5.95
C GLY A 106 20.11 23.38 -6.93
N TYR A 107 18.79 23.33 -6.66
CA TYR A 107 17.79 23.84 -7.59
C TYR A 107 17.96 25.35 -7.87
N PRO A 108 17.92 25.82 -9.13
CA PRO A 108 18.18 27.22 -9.46
C PRO A 108 17.03 28.14 -9.07
N GLU A 109 17.35 29.23 -8.39
CA GLU A 109 16.35 30.19 -7.94
C GLU A 109 16.36 31.48 -8.74
N ASP A 110 15.21 31.77 -9.35
CA ASP A 110 14.97 33.04 -10.02
C ASP A 110 14.57 34.11 -8.98
N GLY A 111 15.57 34.85 -8.50
CA GLY A 111 15.43 36.08 -7.72
C GLY A 111 16.00 36.03 -6.29
N ALA A 112 16.56 37.15 -5.83
CA ALA A 112 17.32 37.29 -4.59
C ALA A 112 16.54 37.10 -3.27
N ASN A 113 15.23 36.80 -3.30
CA ASN A 113 14.35 36.86 -2.12
C ASN A 113 13.31 35.72 -2.02
N LYS A 114 13.55 34.56 -2.63
CA LYS A 114 12.69 33.38 -2.45
C LYS A 114 13.33 32.41 -1.45
N ALA A 115 12.49 31.78 -0.62
CA ALA A 115 12.93 30.70 0.26
C ALA A 115 13.56 29.58 -0.56
N ARG A 116 14.72 29.09 -0.12
CA ARG A 116 15.51 28.21 -0.96
C ARG A 116 14.85 26.85 -1.19
N LYS A 117 14.87 26.35 -2.42
CA LYS A 117 14.23 25.09 -2.83
C LYS A 117 15.17 23.90 -2.63
N TYR A 118 14.64 22.81 -2.08
CA TYR A 118 15.39 21.58 -1.83
C TYR A 118 14.49 20.35 -1.90
N TYR A 119 15.00 19.25 -2.46
CA TYR A 119 14.27 17.99 -2.57
C TYR A 119 14.42 17.20 -1.26
N ARG A 120 13.32 16.62 -0.78
CA ARG A 120 13.24 15.87 0.49
C ARG A 120 13.44 14.37 0.35
N SER A 121 13.42 13.86 -0.88
CA SER A 121 13.66 12.46 -1.17
C SER A 121 14.16 12.27 -2.60
N PRO A 122 14.79 11.12 -2.90
CA PRO A 122 15.16 10.74 -4.27
C PRO A 122 13.98 10.82 -5.24
N ASN A 123 12.79 10.38 -4.82
CA ASN A 123 11.59 10.37 -5.68
C ASN A 123 11.12 11.77 -6.06
N GLN A 124 11.36 12.79 -5.22
CA GLN A 124 11.05 14.18 -5.57
C GLN A 124 12.05 14.74 -6.59
N PHE A 125 13.30 14.30 -6.54
CA PHE A 125 14.34 14.73 -7.46
C PHE A 125 14.31 13.97 -8.80
N LEU A 126 13.86 12.71 -8.81
CA LEU A 126 13.87 11.83 -9.98
C LEU A 126 13.24 12.45 -11.24
N PRO A 127 12.07 13.11 -11.21
CA PRO A 127 11.53 13.76 -12.41
C PRO A 127 12.43 14.86 -12.97
N HIS A 128 13.16 15.56 -12.10
CA HIS A 128 14.16 16.57 -12.51
C HIS A 128 15.39 15.89 -13.10
N LEU A 129 15.85 14.80 -12.49
CA LEU A 129 16.96 14.01 -13.00
C LEU A 129 16.66 13.40 -14.38
N LEU A 130 15.45 12.90 -14.61
CA LEU A 130 14.98 12.42 -15.92
C LEU A 130 14.97 13.53 -16.96
N TRP A 131 14.51 14.74 -16.58
CA TRP A 131 14.58 15.90 -17.46
C TRP A 131 16.03 16.32 -17.78
N LEU A 132 16.94 16.25 -16.80
CA LEU A 132 18.38 16.49 -17.03
C LEU A 132 19.00 15.47 -18.00
N VAL A 133 18.52 14.23 -18.02
CA VAL A 133 18.94 13.22 -19.00
C VAL A 133 18.30 13.45 -20.37
N GLY A 134 17.09 14.01 -20.41
CA GLY A 134 16.36 14.31 -21.64
C GLY A 134 16.97 15.44 -22.48
N GLU A 135 16.48 15.55 -23.72
CA GLU A 135 16.96 16.54 -24.69
C GLU A 135 16.40 17.94 -24.47
N SER A 136 15.26 18.07 -23.77
CA SER A 136 14.61 19.36 -23.57
C SER A 136 15.41 20.29 -22.64
N GLN A 137 15.63 21.51 -23.11
CA GLN A 137 16.19 22.62 -22.32
C GLN A 137 15.11 23.47 -21.66
N ASP A 138 13.84 23.28 -22.01
CA ASP A 138 12.73 24.03 -21.43
C ASP A 138 12.34 23.40 -20.08
N ARG A 139 12.34 24.21 -19.03
CA ARG A 139 11.88 23.78 -17.70
C ARG A 139 10.38 23.50 -17.68
N GLY A 140 9.60 24.01 -18.63
CA GLY A 140 8.19 23.68 -18.78
C GLY A 140 7.94 22.19 -19.04
N ASP A 141 8.90 21.49 -19.65
CA ASP A 141 8.83 20.05 -19.92
C ASP A 141 9.26 19.20 -18.72
N CYS A 142 9.76 19.83 -17.64
CA CYS A 142 10.18 19.14 -16.43
C CYS A 142 8.98 18.90 -15.49
N ALA A 143 8.70 17.64 -15.20
CA ALA A 143 7.61 17.22 -14.31
C ALA A 143 7.95 17.38 -12.81
N CYS A 144 9.10 17.94 -12.45
CA CYS A 144 9.48 18.07 -11.04
C CYS A 144 8.65 19.14 -10.31
N GLU A 145 8.54 19.03 -8.99
CA GLU A 145 7.70 19.90 -8.15
C GLU A 145 8.09 21.39 -8.22
N PHE A 146 9.33 21.70 -8.61
CA PHE A 146 9.84 23.07 -8.66
C PHE A 146 9.70 23.74 -10.02
N CYS A 147 9.72 22.96 -11.10
CA CYS A 147 9.55 23.42 -12.48
C CYS A 147 8.07 23.53 -12.85
N SER A 148 7.24 22.58 -12.41
CA SER A 148 5.80 22.54 -12.73
C SER A 148 4.92 23.52 -11.92
N GLY A 149 5.51 24.41 -11.10
CA GLY A 149 4.80 25.54 -10.48
C GLY A 149 4.05 25.23 -9.17
N SER A 150 4.20 24.04 -8.57
CA SER A 150 3.70 23.78 -7.21
C SER A 150 4.45 24.62 -6.17
N LYS A 151 3.74 25.50 -5.44
CA LYS A 151 4.34 26.35 -4.41
C LYS A 151 4.99 25.48 -3.31
N PRO A 152 6.23 25.76 -2.88
CA PRO A 152 6.83 25.04 -1.77
C PRO A 152 6.08 25.34 -0.46
N ILE A 153 5.73 24.29 0.29
CA ILE A 153 5.21 24.42 1.66
C ILE A 153 6.40 24.82 2.55
N THR A 154 6.62 26.12 2.68
CA THR A 154 7.46 26.69 3.74
C THR A 154 6.61 26.75 5.01
N SER A 155 6.97 25.93 5.98
CA SER A 155 6.34 25.85 7.29
C SER A 155 6.41 27.18 8.04
N LYS A 156 5.27 27.88 8.19
CA LYS A 156 4.98 28.71 9.37
C LYS A 156 3.50 28.60 9.74
N SER A 157 3.28 28.05 10.93
CA SER A 157 2.00 27.92 11.60
C SER A 157 1.36 29.29 11.83
N ALA A 158 0.15 29.49 11.31
CA ALA A 158 -0.74 30.57 11.74
C ALA A 158 -2.09 29.96 12.14
N LYS A 159 -2.37 30.07 13.43
CA LYS A 159 -3.53 29.58 14.16
C LYS A 159 -4.74 30.44 13.77
N ALA A 160 -5.71 29.90 13.04
CA ALA A 160 -6.95 30.60 12.73
C ALA A 160 -8.04 30.26 13.77
N LYS A 161 -8.53 31.30 14.44
CA LYS A 161 -9.71 31.29 15.32
C LYS A 161 -10.97 30.97 14.51
N ALA A 162 -11.82 30.13 15.08
CA ALA A 162 -13.17 29.87 14.60
C ALA A 162 -14.04 31.13 14.68
N VAL A 163 -14.80 31.41 13.62
CA VAL A 163 -15.96 32.30 13.63
C VAL A 163 -17.10 31.55 12.93
N VAL A 164 -18.19 31.38 13.67
CA VAL A 164 -19.49 30.85 13.22
C VAL A 164 -20.25 31.97 12.51
N PRO A 165 -21.09 31.67 11.51
CA PRO A 165 -22.50 32.04 11.71
C PRO A 165 -23.48 30.94 11.30
N ALA A 166 -24.52 30.85 12.13
CA ALA A 166 -25.78 30.18 11.91
C ALA A 166 -26.64 30.89 10.86
N GLY A 167 -27.62 30.19 10.29
CA GLY A 167 -28.74 30.83 9.59
C GLY A 167 -29.47 29.95 8.59
N GLN A 168 -30.56 29.36 9.05
CA GLN A 168 -31.52 28.51 8.34
C GLN A 168 -32.20 29.23 7.16
N THR A 169 -32.60 28.49 6.12
CA THR A 169 -34.02 28.27 5.71
C THR A 169 -34.12 27.54 4.36
N ALA A 170 -35.10 26.65 4.26
CA ALA A 170 -35.63 25.97 3.08
C ALA A 170 -37.16 25.98 3.21
N PRO A 171 -37.97 25.46 2.26
CA PRO A 171 -37.94 25.52 0.79
C PRO A 171 -39.30 26.08 0.25
N PRO A 172 -39.67 25.93 -1.04
CA PRO A 172 -40.55 24.79 -1.34
C PRO A 172 -40.39 24.10 -2.72
N THR A 173 -40.95 22.88 -2.71
CA THR A 173 -41.32 21.90 -3.74
C THR A 173 -42.03 22.41 -5.00
N THR A 174 -41.84 21.72 -6.15
CA THR A 174 -42.94 21.07 -6.90
C THR A 174 -42.46 20.11 -8.01
N THR A 175 -43.29 19.09 -8.18
CA THR A 175 -43.25 17.85 -8.97
C THR A 175 -43.63 18.06 -10.44
N SER A 176 -43.04 17.28 -11.37
CA SER A 176 -43.76 16.41 -12.36
C SER A 176 -42.92 16.05 -13.60
N ALA A 177 -43.06 14.79 -14.01
CA ALA A 177 -42.67 14.18 -15.30
C ALA A 177 -43.97 13.67 -15.98
N PRO A 178 -43.92 12.90 -17.10
CA PRO A 178 -43.37 13.13 -18.45
C PRO A 178 -44.51 13.06 -19.52
N PRO A 179 -44.23 12.95 -20.84
CA PRO A 179 -44.40 11.63 -21.48
C PRO A 179 -43.50 11.30 -22.69
N SER A 180 -43.54 10.00 -23.04
CA SER A 180 -42.90 9.22 -24.11
C SER A 180 -43.45 9.48 -25.54
N THR A 181 -42.71 9.13 -26.61
CA THR A 181 -42.97 8.00 -27.55
C THR A 181 -42.14 8.00 -28.85
N LEU A 182 -41.61 6.80 -29.18
CA LEU A 182 -41.55 6.07 -30.46
C LEU A 182 -40.89 6.65 -31.74
N LEU A 183 -39.96 5.87 -32.32
CA LEU A 183 -39.94 5.28 -33.69
C LEU A 183 -38.56 4.62 -33.93
N GLN A 184 -38.47 3.28 -33.92
CA GLN A 184 -38.49 2.35 -35.07
C GLN A 184 -37.15 2.14 -35.81
N ASN A 185 -36.78 0.86 -35.82
CA ASN A 185 -35.68 0.18 -36.52
C ASN A 185 -35.93 0.14 -38.06
N PRO A 186 -34.94 -0.19 -38.93
CA PRO A 186 -34.64 -1.60 -39.17
C PRO A 186 -33.18 -1.98 -39.51
N SER A 187 -32.94 -3.26 -39.27
CA SER A 187 -31.85 -4.19 -39.56
C SER A 187 -31.03 -4.03 -40.86
N THR A 188 -29.74 -4.38 -40.83
CA THR A 188 -29.10 -5.16 -41.91
C THR A 188 -27.80 -5.88 -41.48
N THR A 189 -27.83 -7.21 -41.63
CA THR A 189 -26.81 -8.15 -42.13
C THR A 189 -25.41 -8.29 -41.50
N VAL A 190 -25.22 -9.53 -41.01
CA VAL A 190 -23.99 -10.30 -40.78
C VAL A 190 -23.21 -10.49 -42.09
N PRO A 191 -21.87 -10.64 -42.03
CA PRO A 191 -21.29 -11.85 -42.59
C PRO A 191 -20.24 -12.53 -41.69
N ALA A 192 -20.21 -13.85 -41.83
CA ALA A 192 -19.39 -14.82 -41.13
C ALA A 192 -18.02 -15.04 -41.81
N VAL A 193 -16.97 -15.24 -40.99
CA VAL A 193 -15.94 -16.34 -41.02
C VAL A 193 -15.06 -16.43 -42.30
N PRO A 194 -13.70 -16.51 -42.22
CA PRO A 194 -13.07 -17.77 -41.84
C PRO A 194 -11.88 -17.74 -40.87
N ALA A 195 -11.87 -18.79 -40.06
CA ALA A 195 -10.77 -19.31 -39.28
C ALA A 195 -9.57 -19.69 -40.15
N VAL A 196 -8.36 -19.43 -39.66
CA VAL A 196 -7.13 -20.02 -40.19
C VAL A 196 -6.50 -20.84 -39.07
N GLN A 197 -6.54 -22.16 -39.26
CA GLN A 197 -5.71 -23.13 -38.57
C GLN A 197 -4.26 -22.96 -39.07
N ALA A 198 -3.29 -22.95 -38.15
CA ALA A 198 -1.91 -23.28 -38.49
C ALA A 198 -1.31 -24.15 -37.40
N VAL A 199 -0.74 -25.25 -37.90
CA VAL A 199 -0.26 -26.45 -37.24
C VAL A 199 1.25 -26.32 -37.02
N SER A 200 1.73 -26.85 -35.89
CA SER A 200 3.07 -27.43 -35.62
C SER A 200 4.35 -26.69 -36.06
N THR A 201 5.33 -26.58 -35.16
CA THR A 201 6.42 -27.59 -35.07
C THR A 201 7.28 -27.35 -33.85
N ALA A 202 7.53 -28.45 -33.12
CA ALA A 202 8.57 -28.58 -32.12
C ALA A 202 9.92 -28.83 -32.78
N ALA A 203 11.00 -28.31 -32.19
CA ALA A 203 12.34 -28.85 -32.36
C ALA A 203 13.17 -28.63 -31.08
N ALA A 204 13.39 -29.73 -30.35
CA ALA A 204 14.58 -29.96 -29.52
C ALA A 204 15.82 -29.98 -30.45
N VAL A 205 17.09 -29.78 -30.07
CA VAL A 205 18.02 -30.31 -29.04
C VAL A 205 19.33 -29.45 -29.22
N PRO A 206 20.51 -29.63 -28.57
CA PRO A 206 20.88 -30.48 -27.44
C PRO A 206 21.77 -29.84 -26.34
N ALA A 207 21.79 -30.56 -25.22
CA ALA A 207 22.73 -30.44 -24.10
C ALA A 207 24.05 -31.16 -24.38
N VAL A 208 25.17 -30.62 -23.87
CA VAL A 208 26.43 -31.35 -23.56
C VAL A 208 27.27 -30.48 -22.56
N PRO A 209 28.27 -31.00 -21.82
CA PRO A 209 28.13 -31.77 -20.58
C PRO A 209 28.86 -31.13 -19.37
N ALA A 210 28.61 -31.73 -18.20
CA ALA A 210 29.27 -31.50 -16.93
C ALA A 210 30.78 -31.77 -16.93
N ILE A 211 31.52 -31.00 -16.13
CA ILE A 211 32.87 -31.35 -15.65
C ILE A 211 32.85 -31.42 -14.13
N GLN A 212 33.28 -32.57 -13.64
CA GLN A 212 33.56 -32.92 -12.25
C GLN A 212 34.90 -32.32 -11.82
N THR A 213 35.00 -31.80 -10.60
CA THR A 213 36.23 -31.88 -9.79
C THR A 213 35.88 -31.95 -8.31
N VAL A 214 36.43 -32.97 -7.67
CA VAL A 214 36.36 -33.29 -6.23
C VAL A 214 37.63 -32.70 -5.53
N PRO A 215 37.96 -33.00 -4.25
CA PRO A 215 37.98 -32.03 -3.15
C PRO A 215 39.39 -31.76 -2.56
N THR A 216 39.55 -30.67 -1.82
CA THR A 216 40.66 -30.51 -0.86
C THR A 216 40.25 -29.60 0.30
N GLY A 217 40.07 -30.17 1.49
CA GLY A 217 40.41 -29.50 2.76
C GLY A 217 41.89 -29.78 3.11
N PRO A 218 42.40 -29.59 4.35
CA PRO A 218 41.88 -28.98 5.59
C PRO A 218 42.89 -27.84 6.05
N PRO A 219 43.04 -27.35 7.32
CA PRO A 219 42.52 -27.84 8.60
C PRO A 219 41.98 -26.83 9.64
N GLN A 220 41.40 -27.47 10.64
CA GLN A 220 40.87 -27.02 11.90
C GLN A 220 41.90 -26.29 12.77
N HIS A 221 41.45 -25.30 13.54
CA HIS A 221 42.06 -24.97 14.83
C HIS A 221 41.00 -24.97 15.93
N HIS A 222 41.21 -25.89 16.86
CA HIS A 222 40.58 -25.99 18.16
C HIS A 222 41.07 -24.83 19.05
N THR A 223 40.18 -24.18 19.80
CA THR A 223 40.57 -23.71 21.16
C THR A 223 39.37 -23.71 22.11
N SER A 224 39.71 -24.08 23.33
CA SER A 224 38.92 -24.58 24.44
C SER A 224 38.32 -23.50 25.35
N ILE A 225 37.24 -23.89 26.02
CA ILE A 225 36.64 -23.31 27.24
C ILE A 225 37.65 -23.43 28.41
N PRO A 226 37.70 -22.48 29.38
CA PRO A 226 36.96 -22.63 30.65
C PRO A 226 36.43 -21.23 31.14
N GLN A 227 35.57 -21.01 32.13
CA GLN A 227 35.12 -21.76 33.28
C GLN A 227 33.90 -21.04 33.89
N GLN A 228 33.00 -21.84 34.45
CA GLN A 228 31.93 -21.47 35.38
C GLN A 228 32.52 -21.15 36.77
N PRO A 229 31.83 -20.36 37.61
CA PRO A 229 31.55 -20.86 38.96
C PRO A 229 30.06 -20.81 39.36
N THR A 230 29.72 -21.84 40.12
CA THR A 230 28.46 -22.26 40.75
C THR A 230 28.11 -21.44 42.02
N PRO A 231 26.96 -21.69 42.67
CA PRO A 231 26.16 -20.71 43.42
C PRO A 231 26.38 -20.74 44.94
N ILE A 232 25.84 -19.73 45.64
CA ILE A 232 25.70 -19.69 47.11
C ILE A 232 24.25 -19.23 47.46
N PRO A 233 23.65 -19.71 48.58
CA PRO A 233 22.22 -19.94 48.73
C PRO A 233 21.44 -18.96 49.65
N GLN A 234 20.12 -18.94 49.43
CA GLN A 234 18.97 -18.80 50.35
C GLN A 234 19.00 -17.80 51.53
N GLN A 235 17.94 -16.95 51.62
CA GLN A 235 16.93 -17.10 52.70
C GLN A 235 15.63 -16.28 52.44
N PRO A 236 14.50 -16.67 53.07
CA PRO A 236 13.14 -16.26 52.75
C PRO A 236 12.58 -15.14 53.64
N THR A 237 11.58 -14.42 53.14
CA THR A 237 10.80 -13.43 53.89
C THR A 237 9.29 -13.59 53.61
N PRO A 238 8.40 -13.15 54.52
CA PRO A 238 7.38 -14.02 55.08
C PRO A 238 5.96 -13.75 54.55
N ILE A 239 5.12 -14.76 54.74
CA ILE A 239 3.67 -14.78 54.53
C ILE A 239 2.99 -13.91 55.60
N PRO A 240 2.13 -12.93 55.25
CA PRO A 240 1.24 -12.30 56.21
C PRO A 240 -0.02 -13.15 56.43
N GLN A 241 -0.35 -13.29 57.70
CA GLN A 241 -1.42 -14.11 58.26
C GLN A 241 -2.82 -13.57 57.97
N GLN A 242 -3.73 -14.53 57.86
CA GLN A 242 -5.18 -14.43 57.87
C GLN A 242 -5.72 -13.99 59.24
N PRO A 243 -6.68 -13.06 59.31
CA PRO A 243 -7.54 -12.88 60.48
C PRO A 243 -8.93 -13.53 60.27
N THR A 244 -9.36 -14.30 61.26
CA THR A 244 -10.72 -14.82 61.47
C THR A 244 -11.58 -13.80 62.27
N PRO A 245 -12.90 -14.00 62.46
CA PRO A 245 -13.95 -13.08 62.01
C PRO A 245 -14.60 -12.23 63.13
N ILE A 246 -15.32 -11.17 62.73
CA ILE A 246 -16.30 -10.45 63.57
C ILE A 246 -17.69 -10.63 62.93
N PRO A 247 -18.75 -10.94 63.68
CA PRO A 247 -20.11 -11.15 63.17
C PRO A 247 -20.97 -9.87 63.11
N GLN A 248 -22.10 -9.97 62.39
CA GLN A 248 -23.18 -8.98 62.13
C GLN A 248 -22.99 -8.14 60.85
N GLU A 249 -23.96 -7.93 59.97
CA GLU A 249 -25.41 -8.11 60.05
C GLU A 249 -26.01 -8.23 58.63
N THR A 250 -27.12 -8.96 58.53
CA THR A 250 -27.78 -9.41 57.32
C THR A 250 -28.35 -8.24 56.50
N GLN A 251 -27.81 -7.99 55.31
CA GLN A 251 -28.56 -7.34 54.23
C GLN A 251 -28.59 -8.27 53.01
N THR A 252 -29.79 -8.72 52.70
CA THR A 252 -30.11 -9.58 51.56
C THR A 252 -29.89 -8.80 50.26
N VAL A 253 -28.68 -8.88 49.71
CA VAL A 253 -28.43 -8.56 48.30
C VAL A 253 -28.46 -9.86 47.53
N ALA A 254 -29.42 -9.98 46.62
CA ALA A 254 -29.55 -11.12 45.72
C ALA A 254 -28.22 -11.35 44.96
N PRO A 255 -27.76 -12.61 44.82
CA PRO A 255 -26.57 -12.90 44.06
C PRO A 255 -26.78 -12.48 42.61
N TYR A 256 -25.92 -11.60 42.11
CA TYR A 256 -25.68 -11.47 40.67
C TYR A 256 -25.22 -12.85 40.19
N GLN A 257 -26.13 -13.57 39.56
CA GLN A 257 -25.79 -14.72 38.75
C GLN A 257 -24.88 -14.20 37.63
N THR A 258 -23.64 -14.67 37.65
CA THR A 258 -22.77 -14.71 36.48
C THR A 258 -23.63 -15.23 35.31
N PRO A 259 -23.78 -14.48 34.20
CA PRO A 259 -24.41 -15.05 33.03
C PRO A 259 -23.57 -16.26 32.61
N GLU A 260 -24.22 -17.40 32.73
CA GLU A 260 -23.82 -18.70 32.23
C GLU A 260 -23.20 -18.55 30.84
N ALA A 261 -22.06 -19.21 30.64
CA ALA A 261 -21.32 -19.21 29.39
C ALA A 261 -22.29 -19.42 28.23
N THR A 262 -22.47 -18.39 27.42
CA THR A 262 -23.31 -18.46 26.23
C THR A 262 -22.75 -19.58 25.36
N PRO A 263 -23.57 -20.55 24.92
CA PRO A 263 -23.09 -21.60 24.03
C PRO A 263 -22.46 -20.93 22.81
N GLY A 264 -21.25 -21.37 22.47
CA GLY A 264 -20.46 -20.81 21.37
C GLY A 264 -21.34 -20.63 20.15
N VAL A 265 -21.50 -19.36 19.73
CA VAL A 265 -22.20 -19.02 18.50
C VAL A 265 -21.48 -19.77 17.39
N ALA A 266 -22.16 -20.75 16.80
CA ALA A 266 -21.66 -21.45 15.63
C ALA A 266 -21.25 -20.38 14.61
N GLN A 267 -19.98 -20.39 14.18
CA GLN A 267 -19.53 -19.60 13.05
C GLN A 267 -20.43 -19.96 11.87
N ARG A 268 -21.44 -19.13 11.58
CA ARG A 268 -22.16 -19.25 10.32
C ARG A 268 -21.13 -19.08 9.22
N SER A 269 -20.98 -20.08 8.38
CA SER A 269 -20.20 -19.98 7.16
C SER A 269 -20.92 -19.01 6.23
N TYR A 270 -20.53 -17.73 6.28
CA TYR A 270 -20.92 -16.73 5.30
C TYR A 270 -20.13 -16.99 4.03
N ALA A 271 -20.46 -18.07 3.32
CA ALA A 271 -19.82 -18.42 2.07
C ALA A 271 -20.30 -17.43 1.00
N ILE A 272 -19.57 -16.33 0.87
CA ILE A 272 -19.58 -15.51 -0.34
C ILE A 272 -18.70 -16.26 -1.33
N ASP A 273 -19.32 -16.99 -2.24
CA ASP A 273 -18.66 -17.92 -3.15
C ASP A 273 -18.43 -17.32 -4.54
N HIS A 274 -19.19 -16.28 -4.95
CA HIS A 274 -19.22 -15.82 -6.34
C HIS A 274 -17.85 -15.35 -6.89
N ASP A 275 -17.01 -14.76 -6.03
CA ASP A 275 -15.66 -14.29 -6.39
C ASP A 275 -14.61 -14.63 -5.33
N ARG A 276 -14.86 -15.64 -4.50
CA ARG A 276 -14.04 -15.96 -3.33
C ARG A 276 -12.58 -16.23 -3.69
N ASP A 277 -12.39 -17.03 -4.74
CA ASP A 277 -11.08 -17.46 -5.21
C ASP A 277 -10.45 -16.49 -6.22
N ALA A 278 -11.20 -15.47 -6.67
CA ALA A 278 -10.69 -14.45 -7.59
C ALA A 278 -9.67 -13.53 -6.89
N LEU A 279 -8.57 -13.23 -7.58
CA LEU A 279 -7.56 -12.30 -7.05
C LEU A 279 -8.11 -10.86 -7.03
N PHE A 280 -8.78 -10.48 -8.12
CA PHE A 280 -9.46 -9.20 -8.31
C PHE A 280 -10.97 -9.44 -8.37
N ARG A 281 -11.73 -8.78 -7.50
CA ARG A 281 -13.14 -9.07 -7.22
C ARG A 281 -14.08 -8.04 -7.83
N ALA A 282 -15.31 -8.44 -8.12
CA ALA A 282 -16.30 -7.54 -8.67
C ALA A 282 -16.56 -6.38 -7.69
N GLY A 283 -16.57 -5.17 -8.23
CA GLY A 283 -16.66 -3.94 -7.47
C GLY A 283 -15.33 -3.44 -6.90
N GLU A 284 -14.24 -4.19 -6.93
CA GLU A 284 -12.92 -3.65 -6.55
C GLU A 284 -12.45 -2.59 -7.55
N VAL A 285 -11.71 -1.61 -7.07
CA VAL A 285 -11.02 -0.65 -7.91
C VAL A 285 -9.57 -1.08 -8.02
N VAL A 286 -9.03 -1.10 -9.23
CA VAL A 286 -7.72 -1.66 -9.55
C VAL A 286 -6.96 -0.76 -10.50
N TRP A 287 -5.64 -0.96 -10.56
CA TRP A 287 -4.85 -0.45 -11.67
C TRP A 287 -4.85 -1.47 -12.79
N PHE A 288 -5.01 -1.02 -14.04
CA PHE A 288 -4.89 -1.89 -15.20
C PHE A 288 -3.98 -1.26 -16.25
N LYS A 289 -3.28 -2.11 -16.97
CA LYS A 289 -2.38 -1.73 -18.05
C LYS A 289 -3.19 -1.32 -19.26
N ASN A 290 -2.97 -0.10 -19.75
CA ASN A 290 -3.52 0.44 -20.96
C ASN A 290 -2.37 0.90 -21.86
N ASN A 291 -2.02 0.06 -22.84
CA ASN A 291 -0.79 0.18 -23.63
C ASN A 291 0.44 0.27 -22.70
N ASN A 292 1.16 1.38 -22.74
CA ASN A 292 2.35 1.63 -21.90
C ASN A 292 2.04 2.41 -20.61
N SER A 293 0.76 2.60 -20.27
CA SER A 293 0.34 3.39 -19.10
C SER A 293 -0.51 2.58 -18.12
N TRP A 294 -0.49 2.94 -16.85
CA TRP A 294 -1.40 2.41 -15.84
C TRP A 294 -2.59 3.33 -15.65
N ARG A 295 -3.81 2.78 -15.68
CA ARG A 295 -5.06 3.51 -15.45
C ARG A 295 -5.84 2.88 -14.31
N VAL A 296 -6.74 3.65 -13.70
CA VAL A 296 -7.63 3.19 -12.63
C VAL A 296 -8.98 2.81 -13.22
N GLY A 297 -9.56 1.70 -12.76
CA GLY A 297 -10.90 1.28 -13.14
C GLY A 297 -11.53 0.40 -12.08
N MET A 298 -12.83 0.15 -12.22
CA MET A 298 -13.56 -0.77 -11.35
C MET A 298 -13.80 -2.08 -12.06
N VAL A 299 -13.54 -3.20 -11.37
CA VAL A 299 -13.84 -4.55 -11.86
C VAL A 299 -15.36 -4.71 -11.94
N LEU A 300 -15.86 -5.02 -13.13
CA LEU A 300 -17.27 -5.33 -13.35
C LEU A 300 -17.54 -6.82 -13.15
N THR A 301 -16.71 -7.67 -13.74
CA THR A 301 -16.81 -9.12 -13.63
C THR A 301 -15.44 -9.72 -13.36
N SER A 302 -15.39 -10.73 -12.49
CA SER A 302 -14.14 -11.42 -12.12
C SER A 302 -13.99 -12.80 -12.77
N SER A 303 -15.08 -13.35 -13.28
CA SER A 303 -15.18 -14.67 -13.90
C SER A 303 -16.41 -14.70 -14.81
N PRO A 304 -16.37 -15.39 -15.97
CA PRO A 304 -15.25 -16.16 -16.50
C PRO A 304 -14.15 -15.30 -17.15
N VAL A 305 -14.43 -14.03 -17.42
CA VAL A 305 -13.51 -13.07 -18.03
C VAL A 305 -13.40 -11.88 -17.10
N LEU A 306 -12.18 -11.39 -16.87
CA LEU A 306 -11.95 -10.26 -16.00
C LEU A 306 -12.16 -8.96 -16.78
N SER A 307 -13.23 -8.24 -16.43
CA SER A 307 -13.64 -7.03 -17.13
C SER A 307 -13.67 -5.82 -16.21
N ILE A 308 -13.29 -4.66 -16.77
CA ILE A 308 -13.05 -3.44 -16.03
C ILE A 308 -13.73 -2.28 -16.75
N ILE A 309 -14.44 -1.43 -15.99
CA ILE A 309 -14.84 -0.11 -16.47
C ILE A 309 -13.81 0.94 -16.03
N PRO A 310 -13.10 1.59 -16.98
CA PRO A 310 -12.13 2.62 -16.63
C PRO A 310 -12.81 3.81 -15.96
N PHE A 311 -12.16 4.35 -14.93
CA PHE A 311 -12.54 5.65 -14.38
C PHE A 311 -12.31 6.73 -15.42
N ALA A 312 -13.26 7.66 -15.52
CA ALA A 312 -13.16 8.80 -16.41
C ALA A 312 -13.84 10.03 -15.83
N HIS A 313 -13.61 11.15 -16.50
CA HIS A 313 -14.31 12.38 -16.23
C HIS A 313 -15.78 12.26 -16.69
N PRO A 314 -16.77 12.80 -15.93
CA PRO A 314 -18.18 12.45 -16.12
C PRO A 314 -18.78 12.80 -17.49
N LEU A 315 -18.19 13.77 -18.20
CA LEU A 315 -18.61 14.15 -19.55
C LEU A 315 -18.07 13.22 -20.65
N TYR A 316 -17.17 12.29 -20.32
CA TYR A 316 -16.63 11.32 -21.28
C TYR A 316 -17.14 9.92 -20.94
N GLN A 317 -17.62 9.24 -21.97
CA GLN A 317 -18.03 7.85 -21.84
C GLN A 317 -16.82 6.94 -22.03
N THR A 318 -16.61 6.03 -21.08
CA THR A 318 -15.67 4.92 -21.22
C THR A 318 -16.39 3.65 -21.60
N GLN A 319 -15.68 2.78 -22.30
CA GLN A 319 -16.14 1.43 -22.60
C GLN A 319 -15.45 0.44 -21.65
N GLU A 320 -16.15 -0.65 -21.39
CA GLU A 320 -15.61 -1.80 -20.69
C GLU A 320 -14.39 -2.36 -21.44
N VAL A 321 -13.36 -2.74 -20.69
CA VAL A 321 -12.14 -3.37 -21.21
C VAL A 321 -11.96 -4.73 -20.57
N ILE A 322 -11.55 -5.69 -21.38
CA ILE A 322 -11.18 -7.03 -20.93
C ILE A 322 -9.68 -7.05 -20.66
N LYS A 323 -9.28 -7.68 -19.55
CA LYS A 323 -7.88 -7.73 -19.11
C LYS A 323 -7.55 -9.11 -18.54
N GLU A 324 -6.29 -9.50 -18.73
CA GLU A 324 -5.72 -10.65 -18.04
C GLU A 324 -5.26 -10.24 -16.64
N GLU A 325 -5.16 -11.18 -15.69
CA GLU A 325 -4.68 -10.89 -14.33
C GLU A 325 -3.27 -10.26 -14.34
N ALA A 326 -2.41 -10.66 -15.29
CA ALA A 326 -1.06 -10.13 -15.44
C ALA A 326 -1.02 -8.62 -15.78
N ASP A 327 -2.10 -8.08 -16.35
CA ASP A 327 -2.25 -6.68 -16.71
C ASP A 327 -2.91 -5.83 -15.63
N ILE A 328 -3.14 -6.39 -14.43
CA ILE A 328 -3.85 -5.73 -13.35
C ILE A 328 -3.00 -5.71 -12.10
N ARG A 329 -3.14 -4.66 -11.29
CA ARG A 329 -2.50 -4.55 -9.98
C ARG A 329 -3.55 -4.16 -8.95
N PRO A 330 -3.45 -4.66 -7.70
CA PRO A 330 -4.27 -4.16 -6.60
C PRO A 330 -4.13 -2.64 -6.51
N PHE A 331 -5.19 -1.94 -6.11
CA PHE A 331 -5.16 -0.49 -5.95
C PHE A 331 -3.96 0.00 -5.12
N LEU A 332 -3.65 -0.75 -4.07
CA LEU A 332 -2.58 -0.44 -3.13
C LEU A 332 -1.18 -0.75 -3.67
N ALA A 333 -1.02 -1.26 -4.89
CA ALA A 333 0.28 -1.46 -5.51
C ALA A 333 0.97 -0.14 -5.90
N PHE A 334 0.19 0.92 -6.17
CA PHE A 334 0.72 2.23 -6.55
C PHE A 334 0.11 3.35 -5.72
N SER A 335 0.83 4.47 -5.64
CA SER A 335 0.32 5.69 -5.03
C SER A 335 -0.45 6.49 -6.06
N ILE A 336 -1.55 7.13 -5.63
CA ILE A 336 -2.28 8.07 -6.47
C ILE A 336 -1.40 9.30 -6.68
N PRO A 337 -1.16 9.76 -7.93
CA PRO A 337 -0.40 10.97 -8.17
C PRO A 337 -1.05 12.18 -7.52
N GLN A 338 -0.26 13.23 -7.24
CA GLN A 338 -0.81 14.45 -6.66
C GLN A 338 -1.85 15.08 -7.60
N ILE A 339 -2.97 15.50 -6.99
CA ILE A 339 -4.00 16.29 -7.66
C ILE A 339 -3.47 17.71 -7.84
N ASN A 340 -3.78 18.33 -8.96
CA ASN A 340 -3.44 19.72 -9.24
C ASN A 340 -3.94 20.63 -8.11
N ASN A 341 -3.10 21.59 -7.69
CA ASN A 341 -3.43 22.54 -6.62
C ASN A 341 -4.77 23.27 -6.83
N ALA A 342 -5.13 23.55 -8.08
CA ALA A 342 -6.39 24.22 -8.43
C ALA A 342 -7.65 23.36 -8.18
N LEU A 343 -7.49 22.05 -7.96
CA LEU A 343 -8.58 21.09 -7.76
C LEU A 343 -8.55 20.42 -6.38
N GLN A 344 -7.65 20.84 -5.50
CA GLN A 344 -7.51 20.28 -4.15
C GLN A 344 -8.79 20.42 -3.31
N GLU A 345 -9.57 21.47 -3.54
CA GLU A 345 -10.83 21.74 -2.84
C GLU A 345 -11.92 20.68 -3.09
N PHE A 346 -11.80 19.91 -4.18
CA PHE A 346 -12.75 18.86 -4.53
C PHE A 346 -12.37 17.48 -3.97
N LYS A 347 -11.25 17.37 -3.25
CA LYS A 347 -10.84 16.10 -2.65
C LYS A 347 -11.94 15.56 -1.73
N GLY A 348 -12.26 14.29 -1.91
CA GLY A 348 -13.31 13.62 -1.15
C GLY A 348 -14.73 13.85 -1.68
N GLN A 349 -14.96 14.77 -2.62
CA GLN A 349 -16.26 14.91 -3.29
C GLN A 349 -16.44 13.86 -4.38
N ALA A 350 -17.69 13.40 -4.58
CA ALA A 350 -17.99 12.56 -5.74
C ALA A 350 -17.86 13.39 -7.02
N LEU A 351 -17.40 12.79 -8.12
CA LEU A 351 -17.30 13.53 -9.38
C LEU A 351 -18.68 14.02 -9.83
N ALA A 352 -19.75 13.26 -9.55
CA ALA A 352 -21.12 13.67 -9.83
C ALA A 352 -21.57 14.96 -9.09
N GLN A 353 -20.88 15.38 -8.03
CA GLN A 353 -21.19 16.59 -7.25
C GLN A 353 -20.45 17.84 -7.73
N ILE A 354 -19.47 17.67 -8.61
CA ILE A 354 -18.60 18.75 -9.07
C ILE A 354 -19.21 19.38 -10.33
N ASN A 355 -19.26 20.72 -10.38
CA ASN A 355 -19.69 21.44 -11.58
C ASN A 355 -18.56 21.47 -12.62
N TRP A 356 -18.46 20.41 -13.41
CA TRP A 356 -17.41 20.23 -14.43
C TRP A 356 -17.48 21.26 -15.56
N LEU A 357 -18.68 21.72 -15.92
CA LEU A 357 -18.83 22.74 -16.96
C LEU A 357 -18.18 24.06 -16.52
N ALA A 358 -18.45 24.50 -15.29
CA ALA A 358 -17.83 25.71 -14.74
C ALA A 358 -16.31 25.56 -14.56
N LEU A 359 -15.82 24.38 -14.17
CA LEU A 359 -14.38 24.13 -14.11
C LEU A 359 -13.75 24.19 -15.49
N GLN A 360 -14.38 23.60 -16.50
CA GLN A 360 -13.88 23.62 -17.87
C GLN A 360 -13.77 25.05 -18.42
N GLU A 361 -14.76 25.90 -18.16
CA GLU A 361 -14.70 27.33 -18.50
C GLU A 361 -13.52 28.04 -17.81
N ARG A 362 -13.27 27.74 -16.52
CA ARG A 362 -12.18 28.31 -15.73
C ARG A 362 -10.78 27.92 -16.23
N PHE A 363 -10.62 26.72 -16.81
CA PHE A 363 -9.34 26.24 -17.35
C PHE A 363 -9.13 26.55 -18.84
N GLY A 364 -10.07 27.26 -19.49
CA GLY A 364 -9.96 27.76 -20.87
C GLY A 364 -10.79 26.99 -21.90
N THR A 365 -10.96 27.56 -23.09
CA THR A 365 -11.91 27.11 -24.13
C THR A 365 -11.73 25.64 -24.56
N HIS A 366 -12.86 24.99 -24.88
CA HIS A 366 -13.02 23.57 -25.27
C HIS A 366 -12.17 23.06 -26.45
N THR A 367 -11.40 23.91 -27.11
CA THR A 367 -10.68 23.60 -28.35
C THR A 367 -9.29 22.98 -28.14
N ASP A 368 -8.69 23.13 -26.95
CA ASP A 368 -7.37 22.55 -26.65
C ASP A 368 -7.53 21.11 -26.13
N ALA A 369 -7.12 20.13 -26.95
CA ALA A 369 -7.19 18.71 -26.62
C ALA A 369 -6.32 18.33 -25.42
N SER A 370 -5.15 18.97 -25.26
CA SER A 370 -4.21 18.69 -24.17
C SER A 370 -4.80 19.09 -22.81
N ARG A 371 -5.47 20.25 -22.74
CA ARG A 371 -6.12 20.71 -21.49
C ARG A 371 -7.31 19.85 -21.09
N ARG A 372 -8.08 19.37 -22.07
CA ARG A 372 -9.19 18.44 -21.82
C ARG A 372 -8.69 17.11 -21.26
N GLU A 373 -7.59 16.60 -21.80
CA GLU A 373 -6.95 15.38 -21.29
C GLU A 373 -6.39 15.60 -19.88
N GLY A 374 -5.78 16.76 -19.60
CA GLY A 374 -5.33 17.15 -18.27
C GLY A 374 -6.46 17.12 -17.24
N LEU A 375 -7.62 17.73 -17.53
CA LEU A 375 -8.76 17.72 -16.61
C LEU A 375 -9.35 16.31 -16.43
N ALA A 376 -9.34 15.48 -17.48
CA ALA A 376 -9.80 14.09 -17.39
C ALA A 376 -8.90 13.24 -16.49
N ILE A 377 -7.59 13.46 -16.56
CA ILE A 377 -6.60 12.83 -15.68
C ILE A 377 -6.85 13.26 -14.22
N GLU A 378 -7.07 14.55 -13.97
CA GLU A 378 -7.35 15.05 -12.62
C GLU A 378 -8.65 14.49 -12.03
N ALA A 379 -9.70 14.35 -12.84
CA ALA A 379 -10.95 13.71 -12.42
C ALA A 379 -10.72 12.27 -11.94
N THR A 380 -9.88 11.52 -12.66
CA THR A 380 -9.53 10.14 -12.29
C THR A 380 -8.78 10.08 -10.95
N LYS A 381 -7.86 11.02 -10.71
CA LYS A 381 -7.15 11.15 -9.43
C LYS A 381 -8.10 11.49 -8.27
N LEU A 382 -9.04 12.40 -8.51
CA LEU A 382 -10.07 12.78 -7.52
C LEU A 382 -10.96 11.57 -7.16
N ALA A 383 -11.42 10.83 -8.16
CA ALA A 383 -12.22 9.62 -7.95
C ALA A 383 -11.46 8.55 -7.17
N ALA A 384 -10.23 8.24 -7.58
CA ALA A 384 -9.37 7.29 -6.88
C ALA A 384 -9.12 7.70 -5.42
N THR A 385 -8.86 8.99 -5.19
CA THR A 385 -8.65 9.54 -3.84
C THR A 385 -9.91 9.42 -2.98
N ARG A 386 -11.09 9.72 -3.53
CA ARG A 386 -12.36 9.54 -2.82
C ARG A 386 -12.59 8.07 -2.46
N VAL A 387 -12.40 7.15 -3.41
CA VAL A 387 -12.57 5.71 -3.18
C VAL A 387 -11.68 5.26 -2.03
N ASP A 388 -10.39 5.61 -2.02
CA ASP A 388 -9.50 5.25 -0.92
C ASP A 388 -9.91 5.84 0.43
N GLN A 389 -10.76 6.86 0.48
CA GLN A 389 -11.17 7.51 1.73
C GLN A 389 -12.61 7.19 2.16
N CYS A 390 -13.34 6.36 1.41
CA CYS A 390 -14.71 5.95 1.73
C CYS A 390 -14.83 4.43 1.94
N TYR A 391 -16.01 3.98 2.36
CA TYR A 391 -16.39 2.58 2.36
C TYR A 391 -17.90 2.41 2.19
N SER A 392 -18.35 1.25 1.69
CA SER A 392 -19.76 0.84 1.69
C SER A 392 -19.89 -0.59 2.20
N THR A 393 -21.01 -0.92 2.84
CA THR A 393 -21.23 -2.23 3.45
C THR A 393 -22.27 -3.04 2.69
N PHE A 394 -22.24 -4.36 2.85
CA PHE A 394 -23.20 -5.27 2.25
C PHE A 394 -23.50 -6.45 3.18
N ASN A 395 -24.61 -7.13 2.91
CA ASN A 395 -25.13 -8.25 3.69
C ASN A 395 -25.34 -7.85 5.16
N LEU A 396 -26.23 -6.88 5.42
CA LEU A 396 -26.65 -6.53 6.78
C LEU A 396 -27.19 -7.78 7.49
N LEU A 397 -26.66 -8.06 8.68
CA LEU A 397 -26.96 -9.26 9.44
C LEU A 397 -28.02 -8.99 10.52
N PRO A 398 -28.88 -9.98 10.81
CA PRO A 398 -29.86 -9.89 11.90
C PRO A 398 -29.23 -9.72 13.29
N ASP A 399 -27.95 -10.10 13.45
CA ASP A 399 -27.17 -9.96 14.70
C ASP A 399 -26.87 -8.49 15.08
N SER A 400 -27.51 -7.54 14.40
CA SER A 400 -27.44 -6.12 14.69
C SER A 400 -28.05 -5.84 16.08
N VAL A 401 -27.17 -5.64 17.06
CA VAL A 401 -27.53 -5.29 18.43
C VAL A 401 -28.00 -3.83 18.54
N LEU A 402 -28.51 -3.43 19.70
CA LEU A 402 -29.12 -2.10 19.91
C LEU A 402 -28.23 -0.94 19.41
N ASN A 403 -26.91 -1.07 19.53
CA ASN A 403 -25.95 0.01 19.24
C ASN A 403 -25.13 -0.17 17.95
N TYR A 404 -25.23 -1.32 17.28
CA TYR A 404 -24.37 -1.64 16.14
C TYR A 404 -25.14 -2.35 15.04
N ASP A 405 -24.84 -1.98 13.79
CA ASP A 405 -25.20 -2.77 12.62
C ASP A 405 -24.05 -3.69 12.26
N VAL A 406 -24.33 -4.97 12.01
CA VAL A 406 -23.32 -6.00 11.69
C VAL A 406 -23.47 -6.40 10.23
N PHE A 407 -22.35 -6.58 9.52
CA PHE A 407 -22.33 -6.81 8.07
C PHE A 407 -21.51 -8.06 7.70
N GLY A 408 -21.94 -8.76 6.65
CA GLY A 408 -21.21 -9.89 6.08
C GLY A 408 -19.97 -9.48 5.28
N GLY A 409 -19.92 -8.22 4.80
CA GLY A 409 -18.73 -7.67 4.16
C GLY A 409 -18.79 -6.18 3.88
N ILE A 410 -17.70 -5.68 3.32
CA ILE A 410 -17.44 -4.25 3.11
C ILE A 410 -16.58 -4.03 1.86
N PHE A 411 -16.91 -3.01 1.07
CA PHE A 411 -15.95 -2.38 0.17
C PHE A 411 -15.17 -1.35 0.96
N LEU A 412 -14.01 -1.75 1.47
CA LEU A 412 -13.16 -0.89 2.27
C LEU A 412 -12.21 -0.14 1.32
N GLY A 413 -12.69 1.02 0.88
CA GLY A 413 -12.10 1.78 -0.20
C GLY A 413 -12.08 1.04 -1.52
N ALA A 414 -10.91 0.68 -2.01
CA ALA A 414 -10.77 0.01 -3.30
C ALA A 414 -10.98 -1.52 -3.23
N GLU A 415 -10.93 -2.13 -2.05
CA GLU A 415 -10.89 -3.58 -1.88
C GLU A 415 -12.19 -4.13 -1.26
N LYS A 416 -12.59 -5.34 -1.67
CA LYS A 416 -13.75 -6.07 -1.13
C LYS A 416 -13.28 -7.04 -0.05
N ILE A 417 -13.73 -6.83 1.19
CA ILE A 417 -13.36 -7.64 2.36
C ILE A 417 -14.62 -8.31 2.91
N CYS A 418 -14.55 -9.62 3.11
CA CYS A 418 -15.64 -10.42 3.66
C CYS A 418 -15.29 -10.95 5.06
N VAL A 419 -16.31 -11.29 5.84
CA VAL A 419 -16.12 -12.07 7.08
C VAL A 419 -15.49 -13.43 6.72
N GLY A 420 -14.54 -13.88 7.54
CA GLY A 420 -13.77 -15.09 7.34
C GLY A 420 -12.48 -14.89 6.52
N GLU A 421 -12.17 -13.66 6.10
CA GLU A 421 -10.98 -13.37 5.30
C GLU A 421 -9.84 -12.79 6.13
N ALA A 422 -8.62 -12.94 5.60
CA ALA A 422 -7.43 -12.35 6.20
C ALA A 422 -7.18 -10.94 5.66
N VAL A 423 -6.85 -10.02 6.57
CA VAL A 423 -6.49 -8.63 6.26
C VAL A 423 -5.13 -8.28 6.85
N ARG A 424 -4.41 -7.39 6.17
CA ARG A 424 -3.19 -6.77 6.70
C ARG A 424 -3.57 -5.80 7.81
N ILE A 425 -2.82 -5.84 8.91
CA ILE A 425 -3.14 -5.07 10.11
C ILE A 425 -1.94 -4.29 10.64
N LYS A 426 -2.20 -3.09 11.15
CA LYS A 426 -1.25 -2.30 11.93
C LYS A 426 -1.36 -2.69 13.39
N LEU A 427 -0.29 -3.24 13.94
CA LEU A 427 -0.21 -3.54 15.37
C LEU A 427 0.09 -2.28 16.19
N SER A 428 -0.35 -2.27 17.44
CA SER A 428 0.12 -1.28 18.42
C SER A 428 1.59 -1.54 18.77
N ARG A 429 2.25 -0.55 19.39
CA ARG A 429 3.68 -0.65 19.73
C ARG A 429 3.93 -1.79 20.73
N GLU A 430 3.02 -1.99 21.67
CA GLU A 430 3.08 -3.04 22.69
C GLU A 430 2.98 -4.45 22.07
N GLN A 431 2.21 -4.59 20.98
CA GLN A 431 2.01 -5.85 20.27
C GLN A 431 3.17 -6.23 19.33
N GLN A 432 4.05 -5.27 19.00
CA GLN A 432 5.19 -5.52 18.10
C GLN A 432 6.37 -6.20 18.80
N ASP A 433 6.48 -6.09 20.12
CA ASP A 433 7.76 -6.25 20.82
C ASP A 433 8.13 -7.69 21.24
N GLN A 434 7.28 -8.73 21.08
CA GLN A 434 7.53 -10.01 21.79
C GLN A 434 7.51 -11.33 21.00
N THR A 435 6.95 -11.43 19.79
CA THR A 435 6.80 -12.77 19.14
C THR A 435 6.82 -12.79 17.61
N ILE A 436 7.08 -11.66 16.95
CA ILE A 436 6.99 -11.57 15.49
C ILE A 436 8.36 -11.80 14.88
N GLU A 437 8.49 -12.90 14.15
CA GLU A 437 9.67 -13.18 13.37
C GLU A 437 9.83 -12.12 12.26
N LYS A 438 11.02 -11.54 12.13
CA LYS A 438 11.27 -10.47 11.17
C LYS A 438 11.04 -10.96 9.74
N GLY A 439 10.23 -10.23 8.99
CA GLY A 439 9.91 -10.56 7.59
C GLY A 439 8.82 -11.60 7.43
N MET A 440 8.12 -11.97 8.51
CA MET A 440 6.93 -12.81 8.45
C MET A 440 5.65 -11.96 8.53
N PRO A 441 4.60 -12.34 7.77
CA PRO A 441 3.36 -11.59 7.76
C PRO A 441 2.61 -11.74 9.08
N VAL A 442 2.00 -10.63 9.52
CA VAL A 442 1.00 -10.60 10.58
C VAL A 442 -0.34 -10.16 10.00
N VAL A 443 -1.38 -10.93 10.27
CA VAL A 443 -2.70 -10.77 9.67
C VAL A 443 -3.79 -10.86 10.73
N MET A 444 -4.93 -10.25 10.45
CA MET A 444 -6.16 -10.50 11.21
C MET A 444 -7.13 -11.30 10.35
N VAL A 445 -7.68 -12.38 10.89
CA VAL A 445 -8.80 -13.11 10.29
C VAL A 445 -10.09 -12.50 10.81
N VAL A 446 -10.85 -11.85 9.92
CA VAL A 446 -12.05 -11.10 10.27
C VAL A 446 -13.16 -12.05 10.68
N LYS A 447 -13.73 -11.84 11.88
CA LYS A 447 -14.90 -12.55 12.39
C LYS A 447 -16.17 -11.72 12.31
N ARG A 448 -16.07 -10.41 12.55
CA ARG A 448 -17.21 -9.48 12.49
C ARG A 448 -16.80 -8.13 11.91
N ILE A 449 -17.70 -7.54 11.13
CA ILE A 449 -17.60 -6.16 10.64
C ILE A 449 -18.84 -5.44 11.15
N PHE A 450 -18.67 -4.34 11.87
CA PHE A 450 -19.79 -3.64 12.46
C PHE A 450 -19.59 -2.12 12.48
N VAL A 451 -20.69 -1.40 12.36
CA VAL A 451 -20.73 0.06 12.37
C VAL A 451 -21.59 0.52 13.53
N SER A 452 -21.04 1.41 14.36
CA SER A 452 -21.81 2.02 15.45
C SER A 452 -22.95 2.85 14.90
N LYS A 453 -24.17 2.60 15.39
CA LYS A 453 -25.36 3.43 15.09
C LYS A 453 -25.17 4.85 15.63
N GLU A 454 -24.43 4.98 16.72
CA GLU A 454 -24.01 6.26 17.27
C GLU A 454 -22.64 6.65 16.69
N GLY A 455 -22.60 7.71 15.89
CA GLY A 455 -21.36 8.27 15.33
C GLY A 455 -20.78 7.54 14.11
N GLY A 456 -21.33 6.40 13.67
CA GLY A 456 -20.94 5.75 12.42
C GLY A 456 -19.53 5.14 12.42
N THR A 457 -18.97 4.86 13.59
CA THR A 457 -17.61 4.32 13.73
C THR A 457 -17.56 2.88 13.20
N LEU A 458 -16.69 2.64 12.21
CA LEU A 458 -16.42 1.32 11.64
C LEU A 458 -15.40 0.56 12.49
N MET A 459 -15.77 -0.66 12.86
CA MET A 459 -14.97 -1.56 13.66
C MET A 459 -14.90 -2.95 13.02
N PHE A 460 -13.79 -3.63 13.27
CA PHE A 460 -13.55 -5.01 12.89
C PHE A 460 -13.22 -5.81 14.15
N GLU A 461 -13.75 -7.01 14.25
CA GLU A 461 -13.30 -7.99 15.23
C GLU A 461 -12.74 -9.21 14.51
N GLY A 462 -11.63 -9.75 15.01
CA GLY A 462 -11.01 -10.93 14.43
C GLY A 462 -9.91 -11.54 15.29
N ASP A 463 -9.32 -12.62 14.79
CA ASP A 463 -8.17 -13.26 15.42
C ASP A 463 -6.88 -12.81 14.74
N LEU A 464 -5.87 -12.51 15.54
CA LEU A 464 -4.55 -12.10 15.08
C LEU A 464 -3.65 -13.32 14.92
N TRP A 465 -3.04 -13.46 13.75
CA TRP A 465 -2.16 -14.58 13.42
C TRP A 465 -0.83 -14.06 12.88
N THR A 466 0.25 -14.76 13.23
CA THR A 466 1.58 -14.56 12.64
C THR A 466 2.11 -15.86 12.06
N LEU A 467 2.91 -15.76 11.01
CA LEU A 467 3.59 -16.91 10.46
C LEU A 467 4.96 -17.09 11.13
N GLN A 468 5.35 -18.32 11.43
CA GLN A 468 6.65 -18.64 12.03
C GLN A 468 7.30 -19.83 11.33
N HIS A 469 8.63 -19.82 11.22
CA HIS A 469 9.39 -20.99 10.80
C HIS A 469 9.45 -22.03 11.93
N ILE A 470 9.27 -23.30 11.58
CA ILE A 470 9.49 -24.43 12.48
C ILE A 470 10.32 -25.51 11.77
N PRO A 471 11.16 -26.27 12.49
CA PRO A 471 11.85 -27.43 11.93
C PRO A 471 10.83 -28.46 11.43
N LEU A 472 11.11 -29.09 10.30
CA LEU A 472 10.22 -30.09 9.68
C LEU A 472 9.91 -31.26 10.63
N ALA A 473 10.88 -31.65 11.48
CA ALA A 473 10.70 -32.68 12.50
C ALA A 473 9.67 -32.31 13.58
N GLN A 474 9.37 -31.02 13.75
CA GLN A 474 8.38 -30.51 14.70
C GLN A 474 7.02 -30.22 14.03
N GLN A 475 6.87 -30.56 12.75
CA GLN A 475 5.60 -30.43 12.06
C GLN A 475 4.57 -31.38 12.71
N PRO A 476 3.41 -30.89 13.17
CA PRO A 476 2.37 -31.73 13.71
C PRO A 476 1.92 -32.78 12.68
N GLN A 477 1.75 -34.04 13.12
CA GLN A 477 1.30 -35.12 12.22
C GLN A 477 -0.14 -34.92 11.73
N THR A 478 -0.94 -34.12 12.44
CA THR A 478 -2.25 -33.67 11.98
C THR A 478 -2.18 -32.20 11.57
N PRO A 479 -2.57 -31.85 10.33
CA PRO A 479 -2.66 -30.45 9.93
C PRO A 479 -3.81 -29.79 10.71
N SER A 480 -3.47 -29.03 11.75
CA SER A 480 -4.40 -28.11 12.40
C SER A 480 -4.61 -26.89 11.49
N SER A 481 -5.24 -27.11 10.34
CA SER A 481 -5.67 -26.08 9.40
C SER A 481 -7.17 -25.83 9.44
N ALA A 482 -7.89 -26.50 10.35
CA ALA A 482 -9.32 -26.33 10.54
C ALA A 482 -9.62 -24.87 10.92
N GLY A 483 -10.38 -24.17 10.06
CA GLY A 483 -10.83 -22.80 10.30
C GLY A 483 -9.93 -21.67 9.76
N LEU A 484 -8.74 -21.95 9.21
CA LEU A 484 -7.93 -20.89 8.58
C LEU A 484 -8.51 -20.50 7.21
N PRO A 485 -8.47 -19.22 6.81
CA PRO A 485 -8.90 -18.77 5.48
C PRO A 485 -8.08 -19.42 4.35
N ALA A 486 -8.67 -19.51 3.15
CA ALA A 486 -8.01 -20.10 1.98
C ALA A 486 -6.66 -19.45 1.66
N SER A 487 -6.57 -18.12 1.75
CA SER A 487 -5.35 -17.37 1.52
C SER A 487 -4.22 -17.71 2.50
N LEU A 488 -4.55 -17.96 3.77
CA LEU A 488 -3.55 -18.36 4.77
C LEU A 488 -3.06 -19.80 4.53
N ARG A 489 -3.97 -20.69 4.09
CA ARG A 489 -3.60 -22.06 3.72
C ARG A 489 -2.69 -22.09 2.49
N GLY A 490 -3.04 -21.34 1.45
CA GLY A 490 -2.23 -21.25 0.22
C GLY A 490 -0.86 -20.60 0.46
N GLU A 491 -0.78 -19.58 1.31
CA GLU A 491 0.52 -19.00 1.73
C GLU A 491 1.40 -20.02 2.46
N LYS A 492 0.81 -20.81 3.36
CA LYS A 492 1.52 -21.87 4.09
C LYS A 492 2.02 -22.94 3.12
N GLU A 493 1.15 -23.46 2.27
CA GLU A 493 1.48 -24.50 1.28
C GLU A 493 2.61 -24.06 0.37
N PHE A 494 2.56 -22.82 -0.14
CA PHE A 494 3.61 -22.27 -0.99
C PHE A 494 4.97 -22.22 -0.27
N ARG A 495 4.99 -21.70 0.96
CA ARG A 495 6.24 -21.58 1.73
C ARG A 495 6.80 -22.94 2.14
N ASP A 496 5.94 -23.86 2.58
CA ASP A 496 6.35 -25.23 2.91
C ASP A 496 7.03 -25.90 1.71
N ASN A 497 6.44 -25.78 0.51
CA ASN A 497 6.97 -26.37 -0.72
C ASN A 497 8.38 -25.87 -1.05
N ILE A 498 8.69 -24.61 -0.73
CA ILE A 498 10.01 -24.01 -0.94
C ILE A 498 11.01 -24.43 0.15
N LEU A 499 10.57 -24.42 1.42
CA LEU A 499 11.43 -24.57 2.59
C LEU A 499 11.72 -26.02 2.98
N GLN A 500 10.84 -26.96 2.62
CA GLN A 500 10.93 -28.37 3.04
C GLN A 500 12.28 -29.02 2.72
N SER A 501 12.87 -28.70 1.57
CA SER A 501 14.16 -29.25 1.14
C SER A 501 15.33 -28.85 2.05
N ARG A 502 15.13 -27.80 2.85
CA ARG A 502 16.09 -27.28 3.84
C ARG A 502 15.78 -27.75 5.27
N GLY A 503 14.79 -28.63 5.44
CA GLY A 503 14.36 -29.14 6.73
C GLY A 503 13.49 -28.16 7.54
N TRP A 504 12.87 -27.18 6.88
CA TRP A 504 12.01 -26.17 7.51
C TRP A 504 10.61 -26.20 6.90
N CYS A 505 9.61 -25.82 7.70
CA CYS A 505 8.27 -25.50 7.23
C CYS A 505 7.73 -24.30 8.01
N VAL A 506 6.55 -23.80 7.66
CA VAL A 506 5.94 -22.66 8.35
C VAL A 506 4.64 -23.04 9.03
N ARG A 507 4.31 -22.32 10.10
CA ARG A 507 3.06 -22.49 10.85
C ARG A 507 2.45 -21.14 11.19
N TRP A 508 1.13 -21.05 11.04
CA TRP A 508 0.35 -19.95 11.58
C TRP A 508 0.18 -20.12 13.09
N VAL A 509 0.55 -19.09 13.85
CA VAL A 509 0.45 -19.05 15.30
C VAL A 509 -0.52 -17.95 15.70
N SER A 510 -1.55 -18.31 16.47
CA SER A 510 -2.53 -17.37 17.01
C SER A 510 -1.84 -16.50 18.06
N MET A 511 -1.86 -15.19 17.87
CA MET A 511 -1.30 -14.20 18.79
C MET A 511 -2.36 -13.67 19.76
N ASN A 512 -3.56 -13.37 19.25
CA ASN A 512 -4.66 -12.81 20.02
C ASN A 512 -5.98 -13.26 19.40
N GLN A 513 -7.02 -13.45 20.21
CA GLN A 513 -8.34 -13.88 19.75
C GLN A 513 -9.38 -12.80 20.03
N ASN A 514 -10.33 -12.65 19.10
CA ASN A 514 -11.45 -11.70 19.21
C ASN A 514 -10.98 -10.25 19.47
N MET A 515 -9.85 -9.86 18.87
CA MET A 515 -9.35 -8.51 18.95
C MET A 515 -10.25 -7.57 18.16
N THR A 516 -10.71 -6.49 18.80
CA THR A 516 -11.49 -5.44 18.16
C THR A 516 -10.61 -4.24 17.82
N VAL A 517 -10.66 -3.80 16.57
CA VAL A 517 -9.90 -2.66 16.05
C VAL A 517 -10.78 -1.75 15.21
N ASN A 518 -10.42 -0.48 15.11
CA ASN A 518 -11.09 0.46 14.23
C ASN A 518 -10.56 0.36 12.79
N GLU A 519 -11.24 1.05 11.87
CA GLU A 519 -10.86 1.15 10.45
C GLU A 519 -9.38 1.46 10.21
N SER A 520 -8.76 2.35 11.01
CA SER A 520 -7.38 2.82 10.77
C SER A 520 -6.31 1.77 11.07
N ALA A 521 -6.66 0.68 11.75
CA ALA A 521 -5.77 -0.47 11.92
C ALA A 521 -5.71 -1.35 10.68
N ILE A 522 -6.74 -1.35 9.82
CA ILE A 522 -6.80 -2.21 8.64
C ILE A 522 -6.04 -1.57 7.48
N ARG A 523 -5.03 -2.27 6.96
CA ARG A 523 -4.17 -1.76 5.88
C ARG A 523 -4.63 -2.20 4.48
N GLY A 524 -5.51 -3.18 4.41
CA GLY A 524 -6.04 -3.74 3.17
C GLY A 524 -6.14 -5.27 3.25
N ARG A 525 -6.51 -5.91 2.14
CA ARG A 525 -6.53 -7.36 2.01
C ARG A 525 -5.14 -7.95 2.19
N PHE A 526 -5.09 -9.18 2.71
CA PHE A 526 -3.91 -10.03 2.63
C PHE A 526 -3.91 -10.77 1.28
N TYR A 527 -2.79 -10.71 0.56
CA TYR A 527 -2.62 -11.40 -0.71
C TYR A 527 -1.58 -12.52 -0.60
N GLU A 528 -1.89 -13.69 -1.15
CA GLU A 528 -0.94 -14.81 -1.20
C GLU A 528 0.30 -14.45 -2.03
N THR A 529 1.49 -14.75 -1.49
CA THR A 529 2.78 -14.49 -2.13
C THR A 529 2.86 -15.18 -3.49
N ARG A 530 2.41 -16.43 -3.59
CA ARG A 530 2.42 -17.20 -4.84
C ARG A 530 1.59 -16.56 -5.96
N ARG A 531 0.47 -15.92 -5.61
CA ARG A 531 -0.47 -15.37 -6.59
C ARG A 531 -0.10 -13.95 -7.00
N LEU A 532 0.25 -13.11 -6.03
CA LEU A 532 0.45 -11.69 -6.30
C LEU A 532 1.88 -11.34 -6.75
N THR A 533 2.91 -12.00 -6.22
CA THR A 533 4.31 -11.70 -6.59
C THR A 533 4.60 -11.83 -8.08
N PRO A 534 4.19 -12.88 -8.82
CA PRO A 534 4.46 -12.96 -10.26
C PRO A 534 3.78 -11.84 -11.06
N ILE A 535 2.73 -11.23 -10.51
CA ILE A 535 2.07 -10.08 -11.11
C ILE A 535 2.85 -8.80 -10.78
N LEU A 536 3.20 -8.57 -9.51
CA LEU A 536 3.90 -7.33 -9.11
C LEU A 536 5.36 -7.27 -9.60
N ASN A 537 6.08 -8.37 -9.48
CA ASN A 537 7.51 -8.46 -9.78
C ASN A 537 7.90 -9.91 -10.15
N PRO A 538 7.78 -10.29 -11.44
CA PRO A 538 8.13 -11.63 -11.92
C PRO A 538 9.57 -12.03 -11.62
N ALA A 539 10.52 -11.09 -11.76
CA ALA A 539 11.94 -11.35 -11.51
C ALA A 539 12.20 -11.71 -10.04
N LYS A 540 11.62 -10.95 -9.11
CA LYS A 540 11.72 -11.25 -7.67
C LYS A 540 11.04 -12.57 -7.32
N PHE A 541 9.94 -12.93 -8.00
CA PHE A 541 9.33 -14.24 -7.81
C PHE A 541 10.27 -15.38 -8.21
N GLN A 542 10.92 -15.27 -9.37
CA GLN A 542 11.93 -16.24 -9.82
C GLN A 542 13.12 -16.32 -8.85
N GLU A 543 13.58 -15.17 -8.35
CA GLU A 543 14.63 -15.11 -7.34
C GLU A 543 14.25 -15.86 -6.05
N MET A 544 13.02 -15.68 -5.54
CA MET A 544 12.54 -16.40 -4.35
C MET A 544 12.58 -17.93 -4.54
N LEU A 545 12.19 -18.40 -5.73
CA LEU A 545 12.21 -19.82 -6.07
C LEU A 545 13.64 -20.35 -6.16
N GLN A 546 14.54 -19.61 -6.80
CA GLN A 546 15.94 -19.99 -6.97
C GLN A 546 16.71 -19.99 -5.64
N GLN A 547 16.52 -18.98 -4.82
CA GLN A 547 17.22 -18.83 -3.53
C GLN A 547 16.58 -19.65 -2.40
N GLN A 548 15.41 -20.26 -2.65
CA GLN A 548 14.60 -20.93 -1.63
C GLN A 548 14.37 -20.05 -0.40
N HIS A 549 14.02 -18.79 -0.66
CA HIS A 549 13.78 -17.78 0.37
C HIS A 549 12.55 -16.94 -0.01
N VAL A 550 11.57 -16.89 0.89
CA VAL A 550 10.29 -16.20 0.64
C VAL A 550 10.22 -14.91 1.44
N SER A 551 10.35 -13.77 0.77
CA SER A 551 10.14 -12.46 1.39
C SER A 551 8.65 -12.14 1.52
N ASP A 552 8.27 -11.38 2.55
CA ASP A 552 6.89 -10.87 2.67
C ASP A 552 6.53 -9.89 1.55
N ILE A 553 5.60 -10.29 0.67
CA ILE A 553 5.12 -9.46 -0.43
C ILE A 553 4.23 -8.30 0.05
N GLN A 554 3.66 -8.39 1.25
CA GLN A 554 2.76 -7.37 1.78
C GLN A 554 3.47 -6.01 1.93
N THR A 555 4.81 -6.01 2.04
CA THR A 555 5.63 -4.79 2.15
C THR A 555 5.75 -4.00 0.85
N LEU A 556 5.38 -4.59 -0.30
CA LEU A 556 5.36 -3.89 -1.59
C LEU A 556 4.07 -3.11 -1.81
N LEU A 557 3.07 -3.31 -0.94
CA LEU A 557 1.77 -2.67 -1.05
C LEU A 557 1.69 -1.47 -0.10
N ASN A 558 1.15 -0.37 -0.60
CA ASN A 558 0.71 0.76 0.22
C ASN A 558 -0.37 0.33 1.20
N ASN A 559 -0.66 1.20 2.16
CA ASN A 559 -1.78 0.98 3.07
C ASN A 559 -3.01 1.73 2.58
N ARG A 560 -4.17 1.17 2.92
CA ARG A 560 -5.42 1.89 2.90
C ARG A 560 -5.28 3.26 3.58
N GLY A 561 -5.81 4.28 2.92
CA GLY A 561 -5.86 5.64 3.44
C GLY A 561 -4.54 6.40 3.35
N ASP A 562 -3.51 5.84 2.72
CA ASP A 562 -2.25 6.53 2.45
C ASP A 562 -2.40 7.61 1.35
N SER A 563 -3.55 7.68 0.66
CA SER A 563 -3.83 8.81 -0.24
C SER A 563 -3.99 10.13 0.53
N ASN A 564 -3.57 11.25 -0.08
CA ASN A 564 -3.65 12.60 0.51
C ASN A 564 -5.08 13.19 0.52
N GLY A 565 -6.12 12.38 0.73
CA GLY A 565 -7.52 12.79 0.75
C GLY A 565 -8.09 12.94 2.16
N PRO A 566 -9.13 13.78 2.36
CA PRO A 566 -9.88 13.79 3.61
C PRO A 566 -10.69 12.50 3.75
N ARG A 567 -10.88 12.02 4.99
CA ARG A 567 -11.75 10.88 5.26
C ARG A 567 -13.18 11.19 4.81
N VAL A 568 -13.73 10.37 3.93
CA VAL A 568 -15.12 10.45 3.45
C VAL A 568 -16.04 9.59 4.32
N GLY A 569 -15.57 8.43 4.78
CA GLY A 569 -16.35 7.52 5.64
C GLY A 569 -17.38 6.71 4.87
N ARG A 570 -18.49 6.33 5.53
CA ARG A 570 -19.52 5.48 4.93
C ARG A 570 -20.23 6.21 3.79
N VAL A 571 -20.36 5.55 2.65
CA VAL A 571 -21.28 5.90 1.57
C VAL A 571 -22.35 4.81 1.44
N PRO A 572 -23.55 5.12 0.91
CA PRO A 572 -24.68 4.17 0.91
C PRO A 572 -24.41 2.85 0.20
N ASN A 573 -23.67 2.90 -0.90
CA ASN A 573 -23.39 1.73 -1.74
C ASN A 573 -22.16 1.97 -2.64
N ARG A 574 -21.77 0.95 -3.40
CA ARG A 574 -20.59 0.98 -4.25
C ARG A 574 -20.74 1.99 -5.38
N ALA A 575 -21.93 2.12 -5.97
CA ALA A 575 -22.19 3.11 -7.01
C ALA A 575 -21.97 4.55 -6.50
N GLN A 576 -22.33 4.85 -5.25
CA GLN A 576 -22.08 6.16 -4.61
C GLN A 576 -20.60 6.39 -4.25
N ALA A 577 -19.81 5.34 -4.06
CA ALA A 577 -18.37 5.45 -3.89
C ALA A 577 -17.70 5.99 -5.16
N VAL A 578 -18.15 5.50 -6.33
CA VAL A 578 -17.58 5.81 -7.65
C VAL A 578 -18.42 6.81 -8.47
N ALA A 579 -19.37 7.50 -7.83
CA ALA A 579 -20.35 8.33 -8.52
C ALA A 579 -19.71 9.39 -9.43
N GLY A 580 -20.05 9.32 -10.72
CA GLY A 580 -19.52 10.17 -11.80
C GLY A 580 -18.20 9.70 -12.41
N ALA A 581 -17.45 8.81 -11.74
CA ALA A 581 -16.23 8.23 -12.31
C ALA A 581 -16.53 7.06 -13.27
N VAL A 582 -17.69 6.44 -13.11
CA VAL A 582 -18.20 5.33 -13.91
C VAL A 582 -19.48 5.81 -14.61
N PRO A 583 -19.73 5.43 -15.89
CA PRO A 583 -20.95 5.80 -16.60
C PRO A 583 -22.23 5.38 -15.84
N THR A 584 -23.25 6.24 -15.89
CA THR A 584 -24.55 5.97 -15.27
C THR A 584 -25.17 4.69 -15.84
N GLY A 585 -25.69 3.83 -14.97
CA GLY A 585 -26.31 2.55 -15.35
C GLY A 585 -25.33 1.38 -15.49
N VAL A 586 -24.01 1.63 -15.41
CA VAL A 586 -23.01 0.57 -15.30
C VAL A 586 -22.81 0.22 -13.83
N SER A 587 -23.01 -1.05 -13.49
CA SER A 587 -22.80 -1.59 -12.14
C SER A 587 -21.97 -2.87 -12.20
N PRO A 588 -21.16 -3.14 -11.16
CA PRO A 588 -20.42 -4.39 -11.10
C PRO A 588 -21.36 -5.57 -10.82
N GLN A 589 -21.05 -6.73 -11.38
CA GLN A 589 -21.76 -7.99 -11.10
C GLN A 589 -21.25 -8.55 -9.77
N LEU A 590 -21.77 -8.02 -8.66
CA LEU A 590 -21.29 -8.35 -7.32
C LEU A 590 -21.56 -9.81 -6.89
N GLY A 591 -22.42 -10.51 -7.63
CA GLY A 591 -22.90 -11.85 -7.30
C GLY A 591 -24.25 -11.82 -6.57
N PRO A 592 -25.00 -12.94 -6.59
CA PRO A 592 -26.27 -13.07 -5.89
C PRO A 592 -26.13 -13.07 -4.36
N ASP A 593 -24.92 -13.31 -3.87
CA ASP A 593 -24.51 -13.37 -2.47
C ASP A 593 -24.11 -12.00 -1.89
N VAL A 594 -24.18 -10.92 -2.67
CA VAL A 594 -23.87 -9.56 -2.23
C VAL A 594 -25.10 -8.66 -2.37
N ILE A 595 -25.71 -8.32 -1.23
CA ILE A 595 -26.83 -7.39 -1.12
C ILE A 595 -26.33 -6.12 -0.45
N GLU A 596 -26.26 -5.01 -1.19
CA GLU A 596 -25.78 -3.74 -0.66
C GLU A 596 -26.67 -3.23 0.49
N ALA A 597 -26.04 -2.75 1.57
CA ALA A 597 -26.71 -2.30 2.77
C ALA A 597 -26.75 -0.75 2.81
N PHE A 598 -27.88 -0.22 2.39
CA PHE A 598 -28.15 1.21 2.23
C PHE A 598 -28.17 1.99 3.56
#